data_AF-A0A357NB07-F1
#
_entry.id   AF-A0A357NB07-F1
#
_cell.length_a   1.000
_cell.length_b   1.000
_cell.length_c   1.000
_cell.angle_alpha   90.00
_cell.angle_beta   90.00
_cell.angle_gamma   90.00
#
_symmetry.space_group_name_H-M   'P 1'
#
loop_
_entity.id
_entity.type
_entity.pdbx_description
1 polymer ?
#
loop_
_entity_poly.entity_id
_entity_poly.type
_entity_poly.pdbx_seq_one_letter_code
_entity_poly.pdbx_strand_id
1 'polypeptide(L)'
;MEESGRDPLEIRIQYLEEKLRCCEEENRKLIDIQQNLGEITNNYLMLHYLNKNIQSCRTSKSLWKAYLHNISDKGFNYTNVAAFLPDEQGLFTVNYYLRDGKLYTRRLDDTQIDTYIQLAAEKRDCMTSSDKRKVALPMLNHFGALKAVLVAEKETGFLLEDLELLDVYIQQTIATIENVSLNERLLHYQDLLGKRLDQFVLLHYLAKEINEGIDYYNILKRYLSALQSPVGFNFKNSNLYIIEEDSMKRARLVEGELHLEIVELKEGLILDALEKRCGALSADNKELAMPLLTGGKVCAVMEIENEKEISLEKMQILEIFALQTSS
;
A
#
# COMPACT_ATOMS: atom_id res chain seq x y z
N MET A 1 82.10 -23.51 35.40
CA MET A 1 80.86 -24.28 35.31
C MET A 1 80.19 -24.21 36.68
N GLU A 2 79.64 -23.03 36.98
CA GLU A 2 78.90 -22.76 38.21
C GLU A 2 77.46 -22.49 37.78
N GLU A 3 76.76 -23.54 37.32
CA GLU A 3 75.29 -23.50 37.31
C GLU A 3 74.84 -23.73 38.76
N SER A 4 74.96 -22.61 39.49
CA SER A 4 74.42 -22.30 40.79
C SER A 4 73.12 -23.06 41.07
N GLY A 5 73.12 -23.85 42.14
CA GLY A 5 71.97 -24.56 42.67
C GLY A 5 70.83 -23.63 43.01
N ARG A 6 69.96 -23.37 42.04
CA ARG A 6 68.60 -22.93 42.35
C ARG A 6 67.93 -24.03 43.14
N ASP A 7 67.33 -23.66 44.26
CA ASP A 7 66.55 -24.57 45.08
C ASP A 7 65.51 -25.25 44.17
N PRO A 8 65.42 -26.59 44.13
CA PRO A 8 64.36 -27.31 43.40
C PRO A 8 62.95 -26.76 43.68
N LEU A 9 62.74 -26.17 44.86
CA LEU A 9 61.50 -25.47 45.22
C LEU A 9 61.28 -24.20 44.40
N GLU A 10 62.31 -23.38 44.14
CA GLU A 10 62.19 -22.16 43.33
C GLU A 10 61.83 -22.49 41.87
N ILE A 11 62.42 -23.54 41.31
CA ILE A 11 62.09 -24.02 39.95
C ILE A 11 60.63 -24.49 39.89
N ARG A 12 60.17 -25.19 40.93
CA ARG A 12 58.78 -25.67 41.01
C ARG A 12 57.79 -24.50 41.18
N ILE A 13 58.14 -23.49 41.96
CA ILE A 13 57.32 -22.27 42.13
C ILE A 13 57.20 -21.52 40.80
N GLN A 14 58.31 -21.25 40.12
CA GLN A 14 58.30 -20.57 38.81
C GLN A 14 57.44 -21.31 37.77
N TYR A 15 57.53 -22.64 37.73
CA TYR A 15 56.69 -23.46 36.86
C TYR A 15 55.20 -23.35 37.18
N LEU A 16 54.84 -23.32 38.46
CA LEU A 16 53.44 -23.18 38.89
C LEU A 16 52.91 -21.77 38.62
N GLU A 17 53.73 -20.73 38.81
CA GLU A 17 53.39 -19.34 38.47
C GLU A 17 53.15 -19.15 36.97
N GLU A 18 53.98 -19.75 36.12
CA GLU A 18 53.79 -19.69 34.67
C GLU A 18 52.51 -20.41 34.23
N LYS A 19 52.22 -21.58 34.81
CA LYS A 19 50.96 -22.29 34.59
C LYS A 19 49.75 -21.49 35.07
N LEU A 20 49.83 -20.87 36.24
CA LEU A 20 48.76 -20.03 36.78
C LEU A 20 48.49 -18.85 35.84
N ARG A 21 49.55 -18.15 35.39
CA ARG A 21 49.43 -17.04 34.43
C ARG A 21 48.78 -17.49 33.12
N CYS A 22 49.15 -18.67 32.60
CA CYS A 22 48.53 -19.25 31.40
C CYS A 22 47.02 -19.52 31.61
N CYS A 23 46.65 -20.12 32.74
CA CYS A 23 45.25 -20.35 33.10
C CYS A 23 44.46 -19.04 33.29
N GLU A 24 45.06 -18.00 33.87
CA GLU A 24 44.43 -16.68 34.02
C GLU A 24 44.20 -15.97 32.67
N GLU A 25 45.11 -16.15 31.71
CA GLU A 25 44.91 -15.63 30.35
C GLU A 25 43.81 -16.37 29.60
N GLU A 26 43.76 -17.71 29.69
CA GLU A 26 42.67 -18.52 29.13
C GLU A 26 41.32 -18.16 29.76
N ASN A 27 41.28 -17.97 31.09
CA ASN A 27 40.06 -17.59 31.79
C ASN A 27 39.54 -16.21 31.33
N ARG A 28 40.43 -15.24 31.12
CA ARG A 28 40.06 -13.94 30.53
C ARG A 28 39.44 -14.10 29.14
N LYS A 29 40.08 -14.88 28.26
CA LYS A 29 39.53 -15.17 26.92
C LYS A 29 38.15 -15.84 26.99
N LEU A 30 37.95 -16.77 27.93
CA LEU A 30 36.65 -17.42 28.13
C LEU A 30 35.57 -16.45 28.62
N ILE A 31 35.91 -15.52 29.51
CA ILE A 31 35.00 -14.46 29.97
C ILE A 31 34.59 -13.58 28.79
N ASP A 32 35.54 -13.15 27.96
CA ASP A 32 35.26 -12.34 26.77
C ASP A 32 34.35 -13.10 25.77
N ILE A 33 34.61 -14.39 25.55
CA ILE A 33 33.76 -15.24 24.70
C ILE A 33 32.35 -15.39 25.28
N GLN A 34 32.22 -15.56 26.60
CA GLN A 34 30.92 -15.66 27.26
C GLN A 34 30.12 -14.35 27.15
N GLN A 35 30.78 -13.20 27.29
CA GLN A 35 30.14 -11.89 27.08
C GLN A 35 29.66 -11.74 25.63
N ASN A 36 30.52 -12.04 24.66
CA ASN A 36 30.16 -12.00 23.24
C ASN A 36 28.99 -12.95 22.90
N LEU A 37 28.98 -14.17 23.45
CA LEU A 37 27.86 -15.11 23.27
C LEU A 37 26.56 -14.59 23.90
N GLY A 38 26.65 -13.92 25.05
CA GLY A 38 25.51 -13.26 25.68
C GLY A 38 24.89 -12.19 24.80
N GLU A 39 25.73 -11.35 24.18
CA GLU A 39 25.29 -10.31 23.23
C GLU A 39 24.66 -10.92 21.97
N ILE A 40 25.30 -11.92 21.36
CA ILE A 40 24.76 -12.62 20.18
C ILE A 40 23.39 -13.25 20.50
N THR A 41 23.26 -13.89 21.66
CA THR A 41 22.01 -14.53 22.08
C THR A 41 20.89 -13.51 22.27
N ASN A 42 21.20 -12.37 22.90
CA ASN A 42 20.25 -11.27 23.06
C ASN A 42 19.82 -10.69 21.71
N ASN A 43 20.77 -10.49 20.79
CA ASN A 43 20.49 -10.03 19.42
C ASN A 43 19.59 -11.01 18.67
N TYR A 44 19.85 -12.32 18.78
CA TYR A 44 19.01 -13.35 18.15
C TYR A 44 17.59 -13.39 18.73
N LEU A 45 17.46 -13.36 20.07
CA LEU A 45 16.16 -13.32 20.73
C LEU A 45 15.37 -12.08 20.32
N MET A 46 16.03 -10.93 20.29
CA MET A 46 15.44 -9.69 19.79
C MET A 46 14.92 -9.92 18.37
N LEU A 47 15.77 -10.31 17.41
CA LEU A 47 15.36 -10.58 16.02
C LEU A 47 14.16 -11.54 15.93
N HIS A 48 14.12 -12.60 16.75
CA HIS A 48 13.00 -13.52 16.81
C HIS A 48 11.70 -12.85 17.28
N TYR A 49 11.75 -12.04 18.34
CA TYR A 49 10.61 -11.24 18.81
C TYR A 49 10.15 -10.22 17.76
N LEU A 50 11.10 -9.54 17.10
CA LEU A 50 10.80 -8.56 16.08
C LEU A 50 10.08 -9.23 14.90
N ASN A 51 10.56 -10.39 14.47
CA ASN A 51 9.97 -11.17 13.37
C ASN A 51 8.54 -11.65 13.72
N LYS A 52 8.30 -12.12 14.95
CA LYS A 52 6.96 -12.55 15.39
C LYS A 52 5.93 -11.41 15.33
N ASN A 53 6.31 -10.21 15.76
CA ASN A 53 5.42 -9.04 15.70
C ASN A 53 5.11 -8.66 14.25
N ILE A 54 6.13 -8.70 13.39
CA ILE A 54 6.05 -8.39 11.97
C ILE A 54 5.13 -9.39 11.23
N GLN A 55 5.27 -10.69 11.48
CA GLN A 55 4.46 -11.74 10.83
C GLN A 55 2.95 -11.64 11.13
N SER A 56 2.57 -11.02 12.24
CA SER A 56 1.16 -10.80 12.58
C SER A 56 0.51 -9.64 11.82
N CYS A 57 1.30 -8.81 11.14
CA CYS A 57 0.82 -7.61 10.47
C CYS A 57 0.14 -7.95 9.14
N ARG A 58 -1.12 -7.52 8.99
CA ARG A 58 -1.89 -7.69 7.76
C ARG A 58 -1.81 -6.51 6.81
N THR A 59 -1.36 -5.36 7.32
CA THR A 59 -1.29 -4.13 6.53
C THR A 59 0.11 -3.51 6.55
N SER A 60 0.49 -2.83 5.48
CA SER A 60 1.77 -2.12 5.42
C SER A 60 1.86 -1.05 6.52
N LYS A 61 0.74 -0.39 6.87
CA LYS A 61 0.70 0.59 7.96
C LYS A 61 0.94 -0.06 9.33
N SER A 62 0.29 -1.19 9.63
CA SER A 62 0.53 -1.92 10.88
C SER A 62 1.97 -2.44 10.97
N LEU A 63 2.52 -2.83 9.82
CA LEU A 63 3.89 -3.33 9.72
C LEU A 63 4.92 -2.23 10.01
N TRP A 64 4.79 -1.06 9.39
CA TRP A 64 5.65 0.10 9.68
C TRP A 64 5.56 0.53 11.15
N LYS A 65 4.36 0.52 11.73
CA LYS A 65 4.19 0.77 13.16
C LYS A 65 4.98 -0.23 14.00
N ALA A 66 4.80 -1.52 13.77
CA ALA A 66 5.50 -2.56 14.52
C ALA A 66 7.03 -2.44 14.35
N TYR A 67 7.47 -2.19 13.12
CA TYR A 67 8.88 -2.03 12.79
C TYR A 67 9.52 -0.85 13.52
N LEU A 68 8.94 0.35 13.43
CA LEU A 68 9.47 1.52 14.11
C LEU A 68 9.43 1.35 15.64
N HIS A 69 8.45 0.64 16.19
CA HIS A 69 8.38 0.38 17.63
C HIS A 69 9.48 -0.55 18.11
N ASN A 70 9.82 -1.54 17.29
CA ASN A 70 10.90 -2.46 17.59
C ASN A 70 12.25 -1.73 17.60
N ILE A 71 12.42 -0.71 16.77
CA ILE A 71 13.65 0.09 16.69
C ILE A 71 13.72 1.12 17.83
N SER A 72 12.63 1.82 18.13
CA SER A 72 12.62 2.86 19.18
C SER A 72 12.71 2.28 20.59
N ASP A 73 11.61 1.72 21.11
CA ASP A 73 11.45 1.51 22.56
C ASP A 73 11.74 0.08 23.02
N LYS A 74 11.68 -0.90 22.11
CA LYS A 74 11.61 -2.33 22.49
C LYS A 74 12.82 -3.17 22.09
N GLY A 75 13.71 -2.64 21.29
CA GLY A 75 14.87 -3.37 20.77
C GLY A 75 16.14 -2.55 20.86
N PHE A 76 16.23 -1.50 20.03
CA PHE A 76 17.49 -0.79 19.83
C PHE A 76 17.65 0.49 20.67
N ASN A 77 16.61 0.93 21.37
CA ASN A 77 16.62 2.12 22.25
C ASN A 77 16.98 3.42 21.50
N TYR A 78 16.46 3.61 20.29
CA TYR A 78 16.68 4.83 19.52
C TYR A 78 15.64 5.89 19.86
N THR A 79 16.11 7.12 20.11
CA THR A 79 15.29 8.23 20.61
C THR A 79 14.26 8.69 19.58
N ASN A 80 14.67 8.76 18.31
CA ASN A 80 13.79 9.13 17.21
C ASN A 80 13.99 8.14 16.05
N VAL A 81 12.89 7.65 15.52
CA VAL A 81 12.88 6.74 14.37
C VAL A 81 11.85 7.19 13.35
N ALA A 82 12.25 7.20 12.09
CA ALA A 82 11.40 7.57 10.98
C ALA A 82 11.70 6.71 9.74
N ALA A 83 10.73 6.55 8.86
CA ALA A 83 10.88 5.92 7.56
C ALA A 83 10.39 6.89 6.48
N PHE A 84 11.25 7.16 5.52
CA PHE A 84 10.98 8.02 4.37
C PHE A 84 10.71 7.13 3.17
N LEU A 85 9.53 7.26 2.56
CA LEU A 85 9.10 6.42 1.46
C LEU A 85 9.11 7.22 0.15
N PRO A 86 9.86 6.77 -0.86
CA PRO A 86 9.81 7.36 -2.18
C PRO A 86 8.51 7.01 -2.90
N ASP A 87 8.08 7.88 -3.80
CA ASP A 87 7.06 7.60 -4.82
C ASP A 87 7.66 6.80 -5.99
N GLU A 88 6.89 6.66 -7.07
CA GLU A 88 7.32 5.94 -8.27
C GLU A 88 8.46 6.63 -9.03
N GLN A 89 8.64 7.93 -8.81
CA GLN A 89 9.69 8.77 -9.39
C GLN A 89 10.96 8.80 -8.52
N GLY A 90 10.91 8.19 -7.33
CA GLY A 90 12.02 8.18 -6.38
C GLY A 90 12.05 9.38 -5.42
N LEU A 91 11.03 10.25 -5.45
CA LEU A 91 10.92 11.41 -4.56
C LEU A 91 10.24 11.03 -3.26
N PHE A 92 10.81 11.43 -2.13
CA PHE A 92 10.22 11.09 -0.82
C PHE A 92 8.97 11.92 -0.55
N THR A 93 7.81 11.27 -0.65
CA THR A 93 6.51 11.93 -0.47
C THR A 93 5.89 11.66 0.90
N VAL A 94 6.32 10.60 1.59
CA VAL A 94 5.73 10.15 2.86
C VAL A 94 6.80 9.91 3.91
N ASN A 95 6.56 10.46 5.11
CA ASN A 95 7.33 10.18 6.31
C ASN A 95 6.44 9.48 7.35
N TYR A 96 6.80 8.27 7.74
CA TYR A 96 6.28 7.60 8.92
C TYR A 96 7.22 7.82 10.10
N TYR A 97 6.69 8.30 11.22
CA TYR A 97 7.48 8.48 12.43
C TYR A 97 6.68 8.10 13.67
N LEU A 98 7.39 7.74 14.74
CA LEU A 98 6.78 7.49 16.03
C LEU A 98 6.85 8.71 16.92
N ARG A 99 5.78 8.94 17.66
CA ARG A 99 5.73 9.88 18.78
C ARG A 99 4.80 9.31 19.84
N ASP A 100 5.24 9.26 21.09
CA ASP A 100 4.46 8.71 22.22
C ASP A 100 3.90 7.30 21.92
N GLY A 101 4.68 6.46 21.25
CA GLY A 101 4.28 5.12 20.84
C GLY A 101 3.13 5.04 19.82
N LYS A 102 2.85 6.13 19.10
CA LYS A 102 1.86 6.16 18.03
C LYS A 102 2.53 6.47 16.70
N LEU A 103 2.06 5.79 15.65
CA LEU A 103 2.51 6.02 14.28
C LEU A 103 1.80 7.24 13.70
N TYR A 104 2.59 8.22 13.28
CA TYR A 104 2.15 9.39 12.55
C TYR A 104 2.61 9.31 11.10
N THR A 105 1.90 10.04 10.23
CA THR A 105 2.21 10.13 8.81
C THR A 105 2.22 11.61 8.44
N ARG A 106 3.29 12.04 7.78
CA ARG A 106 3.43 13.39 7.25
C ARG A 106 3.74 13.30 5.75
N ARG A 107 3.04 14.10 4.93
CA ARG A 107 3.44 14.33 3.55
C ARG A 107 4.60 15.32 3.54
N LEU A 108 5.63 15.01 2.76
CA LEU A 108 6.82 15.84 2.64
C LEU A 108 6.74 16.67 1.35
N ASP A 109 7.29 17.87 1.44
CA ASP A 109 7.67 18.69 0.29
C ASP A 109 9.19 18.58 0.11
N ASP A 110 9.70 18.67 -1.12
CA ASP A 110 11.11 18.41 -1.48
C ASP A 110 12.15 19.19 -0.66
N THR A 111 11.77 20.29 -0.01
CA THR A 111 12.66 21.17 0.76
C THR A 111 12.90 20.73 2.22
N GLN A 112 12.23 19.68 2.70
CA GLN A 112 12.23 19.31 4.12
C GLN A 112 13.12 18.11 4.47
N ILE A 113 13.97 17.67 3.54
CA ILE A 113 14.76 16.45 3.70
C ILE A 113 16.22 16.82 3.98
N ASP A 114 16.73 16.35 5.11
CA ASP A 114 18.13 16.56 5.47
C ASP A 114 19.08 15.94 4.44
N THR A 115 20.20 16.62 4.16
CA THR A 115 21.15 16.22 3.11
C THR A 115 21.70 14.80 3.28
N TYR A 116 21.89 14.33 4.53
CA TYR A 116 22.41 12.97 4.76
C TYR A 116 21.40 11.87 4.37
N ILE A 117 20.10 12.16 4.41
CA ILE A 117 19.02 11.24 3.98
C ILE A 117 19.02 11.14 2.46
N GLN A 118 19.15 12.29 1.76
CA GLN A 118 19.27 12.33 0.30
C GLN A 118 20.52 11.57 -0.16
N LEU A 119 21.67 11.82 0.48
CA LEU A 119 22.91 11.13 0.17
C LEU A 119 22.81 9.61 0.39
N ALA A 120 22.11 9.16 1.43
CA ALA A 120 21.89 7.73 1.67
C ALA A 120 21.06 7.10 0.55
N ALA A 121 20.02 7.80 0.10
CA ALA A 121 19.17 7.38 -1.00
C ALA A 121 19.94 7.29 -2.33
N GLU A 122 20.72 8.33 -2.64
CA GLU A 122 21.50 8.45 -3.89
C GLU A 122 22.63 7.43 -3.95
N LYS A 123 23.42 7.32 -2.88
CA LYS A 123 24.56 6.39 -2.82
C LYS A 123 24.15 4.95 -2.55
N ARG A 124 22.90 4.75 -2.11
CA ARG A 124 22.38 3.44 -1.69
C ARG A 124 23.25 2.78 -0.62
N ASP A 125 23.79 3.60 0.27
CA ASP A 125 24.66 3.20 1.36
C ASP A 125 24.30 3.96 2.64
N CYS A 126 24.71 3.42 3.79
CA CYS A 126 24.50 4.00 5.09
C CYS A 126 25.20 5.37 5.20
N MET A 127 24.46 6.40 5.60
CA MET A 127 25.02 7.73 5.85
C MET A 127 24.78 8.14 7.30
N THR A 128 25.80 8.67 7.94
CA THR A 128 25.68 9.30 9.26
C THR A 128 25.65 10.81 9.11
N SER A 129 24.90 11.45 10.01
CA SER A 129 24.97 12.89 10.25
C SER A 129 26.36 13.31 10.74
N SER A 130 26.67 14.61 10.63
CA SER A 130 27.98 15.16 11.00
C SER A 130 28.36 14.93 12.47
N ASP A 131 27.37 14.86 13.37
CA ASP A 131 27.57 14.60 14.81
C ASP A 131 27.50 13.10 15.16
N LYS A 132 27.31 12.23 14.16
CA LYS A 132 27.18 10.77 14.28
C LYS A 132 26.03 10.31 15.17
N ARG A 133 25.10 11.21 15.53
CA ARG A 133 23.93 10.88 16.37
C ARG A 133 22.75 10.39 15.57
N LYS A 134 22.70 10.71 14.28
CA LYS A 134 21.69 10.24 13.35
C LYS A 134 22.30 9.40 12.24
N VAL A 135 21.58 8.38 11.83
CA VAL A 135 21.91 7.54 10.68
C VAL A 135 20.72 7.47 9.72
N ALA A 136 21.02 7.44 8.43
CA ALA A 136 20.08 7.13 7.35
C ALA A 136 20.53 5.84 6.67
N LEU A 137 19.64 4.85 6.65
CA LEU A 137 19.87 3.51 6.12
C LEU A 137 18.91 3.24 4.96
N PRO A 138 19.41 3.14 3.72
CA PRO A 138 18.56 2.85 2.58
C PRO A 138 18.08 1.39 2.65
N MET A 139 16.77 1.20 2.55
CA MET A 139 16.14 -0.10 2.45
C MET A 139 15.95 -0.43 0.98
N LEU A 140 16.83 -1.27 0.46
CA LEU A 140 16.81 -1.73 -0.94
C LEU A 140 16.07 -3.06 -1.02
N ASN A 141 15.34 -3.28 -2.10
CA ASN A 141 14.79 -4.61 -2.38
C ASN A 141 15.81 -5.52 -3.06
N HIS A 142 15.39 -6.76 -3.33
CA HIS A 142 16.21 -7.77 -4.00
C HIS A 142 16.67 -7.39 -5.43
N PHE A 143 16.03 -6.40 -6.06
CA PHE A 143 16.47 -5.81 -7.34
C PHE A 143 17.32 -4.54 -7.17
N GLY A 144 17.68 -4.18 -5.95
CA GLY A 144 18.43 -2.96 -5.62
C GLY A 144 17.61 -1.67 -5.75
N ALA A 145 16.28 -1.75 -5.89
CA ALA A 145 15.41 -0.58 -5.92
C ALA A 145 15.18 -0.06 -4.50
N LEU A 146 15.30 1.26 -4.33
CA LEU A 146 15.06 1.92 -3.04
C LEU A 146 13.57 1.88 -2.70
N LYS A 147 13.24 1.35 -1.52
CA LYS A 147 11.87 1.25 -1.03
C LYS A 147 11.57 2.16 0.14
N ALA A 148 12.57 2.46 0.94
CA ALA A 148 12.49 3.43 2.01
C ALA A 148 13.90 3.86 2.42
N VAL A 149 14.01 4.94 3.17
CA VAL A 149 15.20 5.25 3.97
C VAL A 149 14.77 5.27 5.44
N LEU A 150 15.35 4.39 6.24
CA LEU A 150 15.17 4.39 7.68
C LEU A 150 16.10 5.43 8.30
N VAL A 151 15.55 6.30 9.13
CA VAL A 151 16.31 7.25 9.91
C VAL A 151 16.18 6.88 11.38
N ALA A 152 17.32 6.83 12.06
CA ALA A 152 17.39 6.57 13.49
C ALA A 152 18.31 7.57 14.18
N GLU A 153 17.97 7.91 15.42
CA GLU A 153 18.75 8.80 16.28
C GLU A 153 19.11 8.10 17.59
N LYS A 154 20.38 8.19 17.97
CA LYS A 154 20.96 7.61 19.19
C LYS A 154 21.82 8.65 19.88
N GLU A 155 21.50 8.99 21.13
CA GLU A 155 22.16 10.07 21.88
C GLU A 155 23.68 9.86 22.04
N THR A 156 24.08 8.60 22.22
CA THR A 156 25.48 8.18 22.38
C THR A 156 26.25 8.13 21.05
N GLY A 157 25.57 8.32 19.92
CA GLY A 157 26.11 8.06 18.59
C GLY A 157 26.07 6.59 18.19
N PHE A 158 26.21 6.34 16.89
CA PHE A 158 26.25 5.00 16.29
C PHE A 158 27.68 4.45 16.22
N LEU A 159 27.84 3.20 16.65
CA LEU A 159 29.05 2.39 16.45
C LEU A 159 28.93 1.53 15.18
N LEU A 160 30.02 0.92 14.72
CA LEU A 160 29.99 0.09 13.52
C LEU A 160 29.09 -1.14 13.71
N GLU A 161 29.14 -1.74 14.90
CA GLU A 161 28.36 -2.92 15.29
C GLU A 161 26.85 -2.61 15.31
N ASP A 162 26.47 -1.38 15.67
CA ASP A 162 25.07 -0.93 15.57
C ASP A 162 24.61 -0.95 14.10
N LEU A 163 25.47 -0.50 13.18
CA LEU A 163 25.15 -0.41 11.75
C LEU A 163 25.06 -1.79 11.11
N GLU A 164 25.96 -2.71 11.45
CA GLU A 164 25.92 -4.09 10.96
C GLU A 164 24.65 -4.82 11.41
N LEU A 165 24.27 -4.66 12.68
CA LEU A 165 23.04 -5.26 13.21
C LEU A 165 21.79 -4.66 12.55
N LEU A 166 21.80 -3.34 12.32
CA LEU A 166 20.69 -2.66 11.64
C LEU A 166 20.57 -3.08 10.17
N ASP A 167 21.67 -3.26 9.46
CA ASP A 167 21.64 -3.74 8.07
C ASP A 167 20.98 -5.12 7.99
N VAL A 168 21.42 -6.08 8.80
CA VAL A 168 20.81 -7.42 8.87
C VAL A 168 19.30 -7.32 9.16
N TYR A 169 18.92 -6.45 10.10
CA TYR A 169 17.51 -6.24 10.44
C TYR A 169 16.70 -5.62 9.30
N ILE A 170 17.28 -4.64 8.58
CA ILE A 170 16.68 -4.00 7.41
C ILE A 170 16.45 -5.00 6.29
N GLN A 171 17.44 -5.83 5.96
CA GLN A 171 17.36 -6.82 4.88
C GLN A 171 16.21 -7.82 5.11
N GLN A 172 16.00 -8.26 6.35
CA GLN A 172 14.87 -9.15 6.69
C GLN A 172 13.52 -8.42 6.63
N THR A 173 13.50 -7.17 7.08
CA THR A 173 12.27 -6.38 7.15
C THR A 173 11.79 -6.00 5.77
N ILE A 174 12.68 -5.58 4.86
CA ILE A 174 12.27 -5.11 3.55
C ILE A 174 11.56 -6.20 2.75
N ALA A 175 12.06 -7.44 2.78
CA ALA A 175 11.39 -8.58 2.16
C ALA A 175 9.97 -8.78 2.71
N THR A 176 9.79 -8.59 4.02
CA THR A 176 8.47 -8.73 4.65
C THR A 176 7.52 -7.58 4.28
N ILE A 177 8.04 -6.34 4.22
CA ILE A 177 7.29 -5.18 3.77
C ILE A 177 6.81 -5.36 2.33
N GLU A 178 7.68 -5.85 1.44
CA GLU A 178 7.31 -6.15 0.06
C GLU A 178 6.21 -7.21 0.00
N ASN A 179 6.34 -8.31 0.74
CA ASN A 179 5.32 -9.37 0.74
C ASN A 179 3.96 -8.88 1.23
N VAL A 180 3.92 -8.10 2.32
CA VAL A 180 2.67 -7.55 2.85
C VAL A 180 2.07 -6.53 1.87
N SER A 181 2.88 -5.66 1.27
CA SER A 181 2.40 -4.69 0.29
C SER A 181 1.87 -5.36 -0.99
N LEU A 182 2.54 -6.40 -1.47
CA LEU A 182 2.07 -7.21 -2.59
C LEU A 182 0.75 -7.90 -2.26
N ASN A 183 0.62 -8.46 -1.06
CA ASN A 183 -0.62 -9.09 -0.63
C ASN A 183 -1.78 -8.10 -0.51
N GLU A 184 -1.56 -6.89 0.02
CA GLU A 184 -2.56 -5.83 0.04
C GLU A 184 -3.03 -5.47 -1.38
N ARG A 185 -2.08 -5.32 -2.32
CA ARG A 185 -2.41 -5.05 -3.73
C ARG A 185 -3.21 -6.19 -4.35
N LEU A 186 -2.81 -7.44 -4.09
CA LEU A 186 -3.54 -8.62 -4.58
C LEU A 186 -4.97 -8.67 -4.04
N LEU A 187 -5.17 -8.45 -2.74
CA LEU A 187 -6.51 -8.41 -2.14
C LEU A 187 -7.36 -7.28 -2.72
N HIS A 188 -6.76 -6.11 -2.96
CA HIS A 188 -7.44 -5.01 -3.63
C HIS A 188 -7.85 -5.36 -5.06
N TYR A 189 -6.95 -5.98 -5.84
CA TYR A 189 -7.28 -6.44 -7.18
C TYR A 189 -8.34 -7.54 -7.18
N GLN A 190 -8.33 -8.45 -6.21
CA GLN A 190 -9.36 -9.48 -6.06
C GLN A 190 -10.73 -8.86 -5.75
N ASP A 191 -10.81 -7.88 -4.85
CA ASP A 191 -12.05 -7.13 -4.57
C ASP A 191 -12.55 -6.39 -5.81
N LEU A 192 -11.65 -5.74 -6.55
CA LEU A 192 -11.99 -5.08 -7.82
C LEU A 192 -12.50 -6.09 -8.84
N LEU A 193 -11.80 -7.20 -9.06
CA LEU A 193 -12.19 -8.25 -10.00
C LEU A 193 -13.53 -8.89 -9.61
N GLY A 194 -13.77 -9.12 -8.32
CA GLY A 194 -15.05 -9.62 -7.82
C GLY A 194 -16.20 -8.68 -8.19
N LYS A 195 -16.05 -7.38 -7.92
CA LYS A 195 -17.03 -6.36 -8.32
C LYS A 195 -17.25 -6.32 -9.83
N ARG A 196 -16.19 -6.46 -10.63
CA ARG A 196 -16.30 -6.51 -12.10
C ARG A 196 -17.06 -7.77 -12.55
N LEU A 197 -16.80 -8.92 -11.94
CA LEU A 197 -17.50 -10.16 -12.26
C LEU A 197 -18.99 -10.04 -11.92
N ASP A 198 -19.33 -9.47 -10.76
CA ASP A 198 -20.73 -9.22 -10.38
C ASP A 198 -21.43 -8.29 -11.39
N GLN A 199 -20.74 -7.25 -11.87
CA GLN A 199 -21.24 -6.37 -12.94
C GLN A 199 -21.49 -7.15 -14.24
N PHE A 200 -20.59 -8.05 -14.65
CA PHE A 200 -20.77 -8.89 -15.84
C PHE A 200 -21.90 -9.90 -15.70
N VAL A 201 -22.07 -10.49 -14.51
CA VAL A 201 -23.17 -11.43 -14.23
C VAL A 201 -24.50 -10.70 -14.31
N LEU A 202 -24.60 -9.51 -13.72
CA LEU A 202 -25.79 -8.65 -13.79
C LEU A 202 -26.13 -8.26 -15.23
N LEU A 203 -25.11 -7.87 -16.00
CA LEU A 203 -25.19 -7.62 -17.44
C LEU A 203 -25.78 -8.80 -18.21
N HIS A 204 -25.25 -9.99 -17.97
CA HIS A 204 -25.71 -11.21 -18.62
C HIS A 204 -27.17 -11.54 -18.29
N TYR A 205 -27.58 -11.39 -17.02
CA TYR A 205 -28.97 -11.60 -16.61
C TYR A 205 -29.92 -10.61 -17.29
N LEU A 206 -29.58 -9.33 -17.35
CA LEU A 206 -30.39 -8.32 -18.03
C LEU A 206 -30.50 -8.60 -19.53
N ALA A 207 -29.38 -8.90 -20.19
CA ALA A 207 -29.38 -9.23 -21.61
C ALA A 207 -30.25 -10.47 -21.90
N LYS A 208 -30.20 -11.49 -21.02
CA LYS A 208 -31.05 -12.68 -21.14
C LYS A 208 -32.53 -12.32 -21.01
N GLU A 209 -32.90 -11.53 -20.01
CA GLU A 209 -34.30 -11.12 -19.78
C GLU A 209 -34.86 -10.25 -20.89
N ILE A 210 -34.04 -9.36 -21.46
CA ILE A 210 -34.38 -8.59 -22.66
C ILE A 210 -34.71 -9.52 -23.82
N ASN A 211 -33.89 -10.56 -24.03
CA ASN A 211 -34.05 -11.52 -25.12
C ASN A 211 -35.23 -12.49 -24.92
N GLU A 212 -35.64 -12.78 -23.68
CA GLU A 212 -36.75 -13.70 -23.39
C GLU A 212 -38.14 -13.07 -23.60
N GLY A 213 -38.21 -11.80 -24.06
CA GLY A 213 -39.47 -11.15 -24.45
C GLY A 213 -40.41 -10.87 -23.27
N ILE A 214 -39.85 -10.67 -22.08
CA ILE A 214 -40.60 -10.30 -20.87
C ILE A 214 -41.22 -8.90 -21.08
N ASP A 215 -42.33 -8.64 -20.39
CA ASP A 215 -42.99 -7.32 -20.33
C ASP A 215 -41.98 -6.16 -20.28
N TYR A 216 -42.07 -5.27 -21.28
CA TYR A 216 -41.22 -4.11 -21.49
C TYR A 216 -41.03 -3.26 -20.23
N TYR A 217 -42.10 -3.05 -19.45
CA TYR A 217 -42.04 -2.26 -18.22
C TYR A 217 -41.21 -2.95 -17.13
N ASN A 218 -41.31 -4.27 -17.02
CA ASN A 218 -40.50 -5.04 -16.08
C ASN A 218 -39.02 -5.01 -16.46
N ILE A 219 -38.70 -5.07 -17.76
CA ILE A 219 -37.32 -4.93 -18.25
C ILE A 219 -36.76 -3.56 -17.87
N LEU A 220 -37.50 -2.47 -18.16
CA LEU A 220 -37.08 -1.11 -17.80
C LEU A 220 -36.87 -0.95 -16.29
N LYS A 221 -37.80 -1.48 -15.48
CA LYS A 221 -37.70 -1.45 -14.01
C LYS A 221 -36.42 -2.14 -13.53
N ARG A 222 -36.12 -3.34 -14.07
CA ARG A 222 -34.92 -4.11 -13.70
C ARG A 222 -33.63 -3.47 -14.20
N TYR A 223 -33.64 -2.94 -15.41
CA TYR A 223 -32.53 -2.20 -16.01
C TYR A 223 -32.13 -1.00 -15.13
N LEU A 224 -33.10 -0.16 -14.78
CA LEU A 224 -32.85 0.99 -13.91
C LEU A 224 -32.45 0.56 -12.49
N SER A 225 -33.03 -0.53 -11.97
CA SER A 225 -32.68 -1.06 -10.64
C SER A 225 -31.23 -1.55 -10.61
N ALA A 226 -30.75 -2.17 -11.69
CA ALA A 226 -29.38 -2.63 -11.83
C ALA A 226 -28.37 -1.47 -11.85
N LEU A 227 -28.71 -0.37 -12.52
CA LEU A 227 -27.90 0.85 -12.54
C LEU A 227 -27.79 1.49 -11.14
N GLN A 228 -28.86 1.47 -10.35
CA GLN A 228 -28.89 2.01 -8.98
C GLN A 228 -28.37 1.01 -7.93
N SER A 229 -28.25 -0.27 -8.28
CA SER A 229 -27.85 -1.32 -7.34
C SER A 229 -26.42 -1.09 -6.81
N PRO A 230 -26.20 -1.21 -5.48
CA PRO A 230 -24.87 -1.14 -4.88
C PRO A 230 -23.89 -2.22 -5.40
N VAL A 231 -24.43 -3.37 -5.82
CA VAL A 231 -23.67 -4.50 -6.38
C VAL A 231 -23.37 -4.29 -7.87
N GLY A 232 -24.20 -3.50 -8.56
CA GLY A 232 -24.02 -3.13 -9.95
C GLY A 232 -23.11 -1.91 -10.09
N PHE A 233 -23.72 -0.78 -10.44
CA PHE A 233 -22.98 0.45 -10.74
C PHE A 233 -23.04 1.50 -9.63
N ASN A 234 -23.98 1.35 -8.69
CA ASN A 234 -24.19 2.23 -7.54
C ASN A 234 -24.34 3.71 -7.95
N PHE A 235 -25.16 3.98 -8.96
CA PHE A 235 -25.49 5.35 -9.34
C PHE A 235 -26.59 5.91 -8.45
N LYS A 236 -26.49 7.21 -8.15
CA LYS A 236 -27.44 7.90 -7.28
C LYS A 236 -28.77 8.06 -7.97
N ASN A 237 -28.74 8.54 -9.21
CA ASN A 237 -29.90 8.66 -10.07
C ASN A 237 -29.58 8.06 -11.44
N SER A 238 -30.58 7.40 -12.02
CA SER A 238 -30.53 6.92 -13.40
C SER A 238 -31.87 7.20 -14.05
N ASN A 239 -31.81 7.84 -15.21
CA ASN A 239 -32.95 8.12 -16.07
C ASN A 239 -32.68 7.46 -17.43
N LEU A 240 -33.72 6.93 -18.06
CA LEU A 240 -33.67 6.45 -19.44
C LEU A 240 -34.66 7.25 -20.27
N TYR A 241 -34.15 7.97 -21.25
CA TYR A 241 -34.93 8.76 -22.20
C TYR A 241 -35.18 7.92 -23.45
N ILE A 242 -36.39 7.40 -23.61
CA ILE A 242 -36.81 6.58 -24.74
C ILE A 242 -37.33 7.51 -25.84
N ILE A 243 -36.82 7.32 -27.05
CA ILE A 243 -37.14 8.16 -28.21
C ILE A 243 -38.19 7.43 -29.04
N GLU A 244 -39.37 8.03 -29.14
CA GLU A 244 -40.46 7.61 -30.02
C GLU A 244 -40.55 8.57 -31.22
N GLU A 245 -41.37 8.25 -32.23
CA GLU A 245 -41.42 9.03 -33.49
C GLU A 245 -41.67 10.53 -33.28
N ASP A 246 -42.61 10.86 -32.39
CA ASP A 246 -43.05 12.25 -32.14
C ASP A 246 -42.87 12.68 -30.67
N SER A 247 -42.31 11.83 -29.82
CA SER A 247 -42.22 12.13 -28.38
C SER A 247 -41.02 11.47 -27.72
N MET A 248 -40.64 12.00 -26.55
CA MET A 248 -39.64 11.40 -25.70
C MET A 248 -40.25 11.09 -24.33
N LYS A 249 -40.02 9.87 -23.85
CA LYS A 249 -40.45 9.44 -22.52
C LYS A 249 -39.24 9.28 -21.62
N ARG A 250 -39.28 9.89 -20.43
CA ARG A 250 -38.31 9.65 -19.37
C ARG A 250 -38.83 8.55 -18.46
N ALA A 251 -38.07 7.46 -18.39
CA ALA A 251 -38.23 6.38 -17.43
C ALA A 251 -37.26 6.59 -16.26
N ARG A 252 -37.76 6.50 -15.01
CA ARG A 252 -36.95 6.59 -13.80
C ARG A 252 -37.52 5.73 -12.68
N LEU A 253 -36.68 5.39 -11.71
CA LEU A 253 -37.13 4.76 -10.47
C LEU A 253 -37.35 5.81 -9.38
N VAL A 254 -38.51 5.77 -8.74
CA VAL A 254 -38.83 6.55 -7.54
C VAL A 254 -39.34 5.57 -6.51
N GLU A 255 -38.66 5.47 -5.37
CA GLU A 255 -39.01 4.52 -4.29
C GLU A 255 -39.14 3.06 -4.77
N GLY A 256 -38.34 2.69 -5.78
CA GLY A 256 -38.34 1.34 -6.36
C GLY A 256 -39.45 1.08 -7.37
N GLU A 257 -40.31 2.07 -7.67
CA GLU A 257 -41.34 1.97 -8.70
C GLU A 257 -40.94 2.69 -9.98
N LEU A 258 -41.37 2.15 -11.13
CA LEU A 258 -41.08 2.70 -12.44
C LEU A 258 -42.05 3.84 -12.75
N HIS A 259 -41.51 5.03 -12.96
CA HIS A 259 -42.26 6.21 -13.41
C HIS A 259 -41.87 6.57 -14.83
N LEU A 260 -42.89 6.79 -15.67
CA LEU A 260 -42.76 7.24 -17.04
C LEU A 260 -43.47 8.58 -17.20
N GLU A 261 -42.78 9.54 -17.80
CA GLU A 261 -43.35 10.86 -18.10
C GLU A 261 -42.88 11.35 -19.46
N ILE A 262 -43.75 12.06 -20.18
CA ILE A 262 -43.39 12.68 -21.46
C ILE A 262 -42.60 13.96 -21.16
N VAL A 263 -41.48 14.15 -21.84
CA VAL A 263 -40.58 15.28 -21.62
C VAL A 263 -40.23 15.96 -22.94
N GLU A 264 -40.11 17.29 -22.89
CA GLU A 264 -39.50 18.08 -23.97
C GLU A 264 -38.05 18.38 -23.59
N LEU A 265 -37.10 17.91 -24.40
CA LEU A 265 -35.70 18.32 -24.26
C LEU A 265 -35.51 19.70 -24.87
N LYS A 266 -35.00 20.64 -24.06
CA LYS A 266 -34.70 21.99 -24.53
C LYS A 266 -33.22 22.17 -24.80
N GLU A 267 -32.35 21.83 -23.85
CA GLU A 267 -30.88 21.89 -23.96
C GLU A 267 -30.26 20.90 -22.94
N GLY A 268 -29.00 20.48 -23.14
CA GLY A 268 -28.22 19.73 -22.13
C GLY A 268 -27.47 18.50 -22.64
N LEU A 269 -26.87 17.75 -21.69
CA LEU A 269 -26.02 16.58 -21.95
C LEU A 269 -26.67 15.51 -22.83
N ILE A 270 -27.99 15.35 -22.71
CA ILE A 270 -28.76 14.39 -23.50
C ILE A 270 -28.75 14.76 -24.98
N LEU A 271 -28.93 16.04 -25.32
CA LEU A 271 -28.88 16.52 -26.71
C LEU A 271 -27.47 16.35 -27.28
N ASP A 272 -26.44 16.67 -26.50
CA ASP A 272 -25.05 16.41 -26.87
C ASP A 272 -24.80 14.94 -27.21
N ALA A 273 -25.31 14.01 -26.38
CA ALA A 273 -25.21 12.57 -26.62
C ALA A 273 -26.01 12.12 -27.85
N LEU A 274 -27.18 12.71 -28.10
CA LEU A 274 -28.00 12.45 -29.30
C LEU A 274 -27.29 12.88 -30.59
N GLU A 275 -26.73 14.09 -30.60
CA GLU A 275 -26.07 14.67 -31.77
C GLU A 275 -24.76 13.96 -32.09
N LYS A 276 -23.91 13.76 -31.07
CA LYS A 276 -22.58 13.16 -31.23
C LYS A 276 -22.62 11.65 -31.34
N ARG A 277 -23.72 11.01 -30.92
CA ARG A 277 -23.89 9.54 -30.85
C ARG A 277 -22.78 8.85 -30.05
N CYS A 278 -22.26 9.53 -29.04
CA CYS A 278 -21.29 9.01 -28.08
C CYS A 278 -21.60 9.52 -26.67
N GLY A 279 -20.94 8.94 -25.67
CA GLY A 279 -21.11 9.38 -24.29
C GLY A 279 -20.71 10.85 -24.09
N ALA A 280 -21.56 11.62 -23.41
CA ALA A 280 -21.31 13.02 -23.05
C ALA A 280 -21.22 13.16 -21.53
N LEU A 281 -20.13 13.76 -21.04
CA LEU A 281 -19.89 14.01 -19.61
C LEU A 281 -20.17 15.47 -19.25
N SER A 282 -20.69 15.69 -18.04
CA SER A 282 -20.73 17.02 -17.43
C SER A 282 -19.32 17.58 -17.21
N ALA A 283 -19.22 18.89 -17.02
CA ALA A 283 -17.95 19.57 -16.76
C ALA A 283 -17.24 19.10 -15.47
N ASP A 284 -17.99 18.58 -14.50
CA ASP A 284 -17.47 18.02 -13.26
C ASP A 284 -17.36 16.48 -13.29
N ASN A 285 -17.62 15.86 -14.45
CA ASN A 285 -17.60 14.42 -14.70
C ASN A 285 -18.50 13.60 -13.75
N LYS A 286 -19.51 14.20 -13.13
CA LYS A 286 -20.46 13.49 -12.24
C LYS A 286 -21.73 13.03 -12.93
N GLU A 287 -22.03 13.60 -14.10
CA GLU A 287 -23.17 13.23 -14.91
C GLU A 287 -22.68 12.69 -16.26
N LEU A 288 -23.35 11.65 -16.74
CA LEU A 288 -23.06 11.03 -18.02
C LEU A 288 -24.37 10.78 -18.77
N ALA A 289 -24.44 11.23 -20.02
CA ALA A 289 -25.46 10.84 -20.97
C ALA A 289 -24.86 9.86 -21.98
N MET A 290 -25.39 8.64 -22.05
CA MET A 290 -24.92 7.55 -22.91
C MET A 290 -26.01 7.14 -23.90
N PRO A 291 -25.81 7.29 -25.22
CA PRO A 291 -26.83 6.90 -26.19
C PRO A 291 -26.87 5.37 -26.36
N LEU A 292 -28.09 4.84 -26.47
CA LEU A 292 -28.37 3.45 -26.85
C LEU A 292 -28.70 3.40 -28.35
N LEU A 293 -27.97 2.56 -29.10
CA LEU A 293 -28.00 2.55 -30.56
C LEU A 293 -28.57 1.24 -31.11
N THR A 294 -29.70 1.29 -31.82
CA THR A 294 -30.27 0.14 -32.53
C THR A 294 -30.16 0.39 -34.04
N GLY A 295 -29.41 -0.46 -34.75
CA GLY A 295 -29.18 -0.29 -36.19
C GLY A 295 -28.50 1.05 -36.55
N GLY A 296 -27.66 1.59 -35.66
CA GLY A 296 -26.97 2.88 -35.83
C GLY A 296 -27.83 4.13 -35.62
N LYS A 297 -29.11 3.97 -35.23
CA LYS A 297 -29.99 5.05 -34.78
C LYS A 297 -30.04 5.07 -33.26
N VAL A 298 -30.03 6.25 -32.66
CA VAL A 298 -30.23 6.39 -31.22
C VAL A 298 -31.71 6.11 -30.92
N CYS A 299 -31.98 5.09 -30.11
CA CYS A 299 -33.34 4.70 -29.71
C CYS A 299 -33.67 5.17 -28.29
N ALA A 300 -32.64 5.35 -27.47
CA ALA A 300 -32.77 5.90 -26.14
C ALA A 300 -31.45 6.56 -25.68
N VAL A 301 -31.49 7.35 -24.62
CA VAL A 301 -30.32 7.89 -23.95
C VAL A 301 -30.43 7.58 -22.47
N MET A 302 -29.39 6.96 -21.91
CA MET A 302 -29.26 6.70 -20.49
C MET A 302 -28.52 7.87 -19.85
N GLU A 303 -29.17 8.57 -18.93
CA GLU A 303 -28.56 9.63 -18.12
C GLU A 303 -28.30 9.11 -16.71
N ILE A 304 -27.11 9.36 -16.21
CA ILE A 304 -26.64 8.83 -14.95
C ILE A 304 -26.01 9.96 -14.14
N GLU A 305 -26.38 10.04 -12.86
CA GLU A 305 -25.75 10.92 -11.87
C GLU A 305 -25.01 10.07 -10.83
N ASN A 306 -23.75 10.42 -10.56
CA ASN A 306 -22.93 9.78 -9.55
C ASN A 306 -22.43 10.81 -8.53
N GLU A 307 -22.34 10.43 -7.25
CA GLU A 307 -21.84 11.33 -6.19
C GLU A 307 -20.35 11.70 -6.42
N LYS A 308 -19.62 10.76 -7.01
CA LYS A 308 -18.20 10.89 -7.35
C LYS A 308 -18.04 11.00 -8.85
N GLU A 309 -16.91 11.55 -9.28
CA GLU A 309 -16.49 11.55 -10.67
C GLU A 309 -16.59 10.14 -11.28
N ILE A 310 -17.15 10.08 -12.48
CA ILE A 310 -17.29 8.87 -13.29
C ILE A 310 -15.93 8.64 -13.96
N SER A 311 -15.23 7.60 -13.52
CA SER A 311 -13.94 7.24 -14.11
C SER A 311 -14.10 6.73 -15.55
N LEU A 312 -13.04 6.85 -16.35
CA LEU A 312 -12.98 6.32 -17.71
C LEU A 312 -13.34 4.83 -17.78
N GLU A 313 -12.88 4.04 -16.81
CA GLU A 313 -13.21 2.62 -16.72
C GLU A 313 -14.71 2.38 -16.53
N LYS A 314 -15.39 3.20 -15.72
CA LYS A 314 -16.85 3.12 -15.57
C LYS A 314 -17.55 3.45 -16.88
N MET A 315 -17.07 4.46 -17.62
CA MET A 315 -17.61 4.79 -18.94
C MET A 315 -17.50 3.62 -19.91
N GLN A 316 -16.34 2.97 -20.00
CA GLN A 316 -16.13 1.84 -20.90
C GLN A 316 -17.10 0.67 -20.62
N ILE A 317 -17.36 0.38 -19.34
CA ILE A 317 -18.33 -0.66 -18.97
C ILE A 317 -19.75 -0.23 -19.33
N LEU A 318 -20.08 1.05 -19.17
CA LEU A 318 -21.38 1.58 -19.58
C LEU A 318 -21.55 1.60 -21.10
N GLU A 319 -20.49 1.78 -21.87
CA GLU A 319 -20.53 1.63 -23.33
C GLU A 319 -20.81 0.18 -23.73
N ILE A 320 -20.15 -0.78 -23.09
CA ILE A 320 -20.44 -2.22 -23.29
C ILE A 320 -21.88 -2.54 -22.91
N PHE A 321 -22.34 -2.00 -21.78
CA PHE A 321 -23.71 -2.15 -21.29
C PHE A 321 -24.73 -1.55 -22.27
N ALA A 322 -24.47 -0.35 -22.77
CA ALA A 322 -25.29 0.32 -23.78
C ALA A 322 -25.38 -0.53 -25.07
N LEU A 323 -24.24 -1.05 -25.54
CA LEU A 323 -24.17 -1.89 -26.73
C LEU A 323 -24.99 -3.18 -26.59
N GLN A 324 -24.91 -3.85 -25.43
CA GLN A 324 -25.64 -5.10 -25.19
C GLN A 324 -27.13 -4.91 -24.99
N THR A 325 -27.56 -3.71 -24.59
CA THR A 325 -28.97 -3.41 -24.31
C THR A 325 -29.69 -2.77 -25.49
N SER A 326 -28.93 -2.33 -26.49
CA SER A 326 -29.47 -1.73 -27.72
C SER A 326 -29.59 -2.71 -28.89
N SER A 327 -29.02 -3.91 -28.76
CA SER A 327 -29.09 -5.02 -29.73
C SER A 327 -30.41 -5.76 -29.64
#